data_AF-A0A6M3LBX7-F1
#
_entry.id   AF-A0A6M3LBX7-F1
#
_cell.length_a   1.000
_cell.length_b   1.000
_cell.length_c   1.000
_cell.angle_alpha   90.00
_cell.angle_beta   90.00
_cell.angle_gamma   90.00
#
_symmetry.space_group_name_H-M   'P 1'
#
loop_
_entity.id
_entity.type
_entity.pdbx_description
1 polymer ?
#
loop_
_entity_poly.entity_id
_entity_poly.type
_entity_poly.pdbx_seq_one_letter_code
_entity_poly.pdbx_strand_id
1 'polypeptide(L)'
;MSKGLSPTQRTLRALRQEGYICGIVERFNPYAGKFGIRQDLFGFLDIVAIKPVGICGIQSCGSSFAEHDRKILDNEVAPEWLKAGGSIELWGWRKVKKVKGGVAMVWKPRLKVYSKDDFNNISKPSALQSDDAICGADKEEK
;
A
#
# COMPACT_ATOMS: atom_id res chain seq x y z
N MET A 1 -5.54 5.79 -31.01
CA MET A 1 -5.33 4.49 -30.33
C MET A 1 -6.12 4.48 -29.04
N SER A 2 -6.93 3.45 -28.76
CA SER A 2 -7.62 3.38 -27.46
C SER A 2 -6.58 3.19 -26.36
N LYS A 3 -6.60 4.08 -25.35
CA LYS A 3 -5.71 3.98 -24.19
C LYS A 3 -6.05 2.68 -23.47
N GLY A 4 -5.06 1.80 -23.27
CA GLY A 4 -5.27 0.56 -22.54
C GLY A 4 -5.75 0.85 -21.11
N LEU A 5 -6.54 -0.06 -20.53
CA LEU A 5 -7.05 0.11 -19.16
C LEU A 5 -5.92 0.35 -18.17
N SER A 6 -6.09 1.36 -17.30
CA SER A 6 -5.19 1.65 -16.19
C SER A 6 -5.21 0.51 -15.15
N PRO A 7 -4.19 0.40 -14.27
CA PRO A 7 -4.21 -0.55 -13.16
C PRO A 7 -5.50 -0.47 -12.32
N THR A 8 -5.91 0.73 -11.93
CA THR A 8 -7.16 0.98 -11.18
C THR A 8 -8.38 0.48 -11.94
N GLN A 9 -8.49 0.77 -13.24
CA GLN A 9 -9.61 0.30 -14.07
C GLN A 9 -9.64 -1.24 -14.19
N ARG A 10 -8.47 -1.89 -14.26
CA ARG A 10 -8.38 -3.35 -14.27
C ARG A 10 -8.82 -3.96 -12.94
N THR A 11 -8.40 -3.35 -11.82
CA THR A 11 -8.79 -3.77 -10.47
C THR A 11 -10.30 -3.65 -10.27
N LEU A 12 -10.90 -2.50 -10.61
CA LEU A 12 -12.36 -2.33 -10.56
C LEU A 12 -13.10 -3.37 -11.40
N ARG A 13 -12.60 -3.65 -12.61
CA ARG A 13 -13.21 -4.68 -13.48
C ARG A 13 -13.13 -6.06 -12.82
N ALA A 14 -11.99 -6.44 -12.27
CA ALA A 14 -11.82 -7.75 -11.62
C ALA A 14 -12.74 -7.89 -10.39
N LEU A 15 -12.76 -6.88 -9.51
CA LEU A 15 -13.62 -6.88 -8.32
C LEU A 15 -15.11 -7.00 -8.68
N ARG A 16 -15.56 -6.27 -9.71
CA ARG A 16 -16.96 -6.34 -10.20
C ARG A 16 -17.28 -7.67 -10.85
N GLN A 17 -16.32 -8.29 -11.55
CA GLN A 17 -16.50 -9.63 -12.12
C GLN A 17 -16.62 -10.71 -11.03
N GLU A 18 -15.98 -10.49 -9.88
CA GLU A 18 -16.15 -11.32 -8.69
C GLU A 18 -17.43 -11.01 -7.89
N GLY A 19 -18.22 -10.02 -8.32
CA GLY A 19 -19.49 -9.66 -7.70
C GLY A 19 -19.36 -8.70 -6.50
N TYR A 20 -18.19 -8.10 -6.27
CA TYR A 20 -18.00 -7.17 -5.17
C TYR A 20 -18.47 -5.74 -5.50
N ILE A 21 -18.96 -5.06 -4.47
CA ILE A 21 -19.24 -3.62 -4.51
C ILE A 21 -17.93 -2.89 -4.24
N CYS A 22 -17.51 -1.99 -5.13
CA CYS A 22 -16.26 -1.26 -4.98
C CYS A 22 -16.32 0.17 -5.52
N GLY A 23 -15.56 1.08 -4.91
CA GLY A 23 -15.46 2.49 -5.28
C GLY A 23 -14.02 2.99 -5.28
N ILE A 24 -13.72 3.97 -6.13
CA ILE A 24 -12.44 4.68 -6.12
C ILE A 24 -12.47 5.70 -4.97
N VAL A 25 -11.39 5.75 -4.20
CA VAL A 25 -11.18 6.75 -3.14
C VAL A 25 -10.03 7.71 -3.46
N GLU A 26 -9.20 7.42 -4.48
CA GLU A 26 -8.25 8.39 -5.04
C GLU A 26 -8.97 9.48 -5.85
N ARG A 27 -8.69 10.75 -5.54
CA ARG A 27 -9.23 11.91 -6.27
C ARG A 27 -8.20 13.01 -6.46
N PHE A 28 -8.31 13.74 -7.56
CA PHE A 28 -7.55 14.97 -7.75
C PHE A 28 -8.28 16.13 -7.06
N ASN A 29 -7.59 16.82 -6.17
CA ASN A 29 -8.07 18.01 -5.50
C ASN A 29 -7.38 19.25 -6.10
N PRO A 30 -8.10 20.06 -6.92
CA PRO A 30 -7.50 21.22 -7.58
C PRO A 30 -7.19 22.37 -6.61
N TYR A 31 -7.76 22.35 -5.41
CA TYR A 31 -7.58 23.39 -4.40
C TYR A 31 -6.44 23.06 -3.41
N ALA A 32 -5.83 21.89 -3.54
CA ALA A 32 -4.70 21.49 -2.71
C ALA A 32 -3.38 21.92 -3.37
N GLY A 33 -2.76 22.98 -2.85
CA GLY A 33 -1.48 23.49 -3.35
C GLY A 33 -1.58 24.24 -4.68
N LYS A 34 -0.42 24.72 -5.20
CA LYS A 34 -0.36 25.60 -6.40
C LYS A 34 -0.89 24.96 -7.68
N PHE A 35 -0.76 23.64 -7.83
CA PHE A 35 -1.12 22.91 -9.06
C PHE A 35 -2.18 21.82 -8.82
N GLY A 36 -2.83 21.82 -7.66
CA GLY A 36 -3.65 20.70 -7.21
C GLY A 36 -2.80 19.48 -6.82
N ILE A 37 -3.37 18.61 -5.98
CA ILE A 37 -2.72 17.39 -5.50
C ILE A 37 -3.67 16.22 -5.69
N ARG A 38 -3.13 15.08 -6.12
CA ARG A 38 -3.83 13.80 -6.10
C ARG A 38 -3.78 13.24 -4.69
N GLN A 39 -4.94 13.00 -4.12
CA GLN A 39 -5.10 12.51 -2.75
C GLN A 39 -5.73 11.13 -2.82
N ASP A 40 -5.08 10.16 -2.19
CA ASP A 40 -5.61 8.83 -1.92
C ASP A 40 -6.21 8.79 -0.49
N LEU A 41 -6.86 7.69 -0.12
CA LEU A 41 -7.34 7.51 1.26
C LEU A 41 -6.19 6.99 2.13
N PHE A 42 -5.95 7.67 3.26
CA PHE A 42 -4.93 7.34 4.26
C PHE A 42 -3.48 7.28 3.76
N GLY A 43 -3.18 7.82 2.58
CA GLY A 43 -1.82 7.78 2.03
C GLY A 43 -1.50 6.47 1.31
N PHE A 44 -2.42 5.51 1.15
CA PHE A 44 -2.10 4.22 0.52
C PHE A 44 -3.27 3.46 -0.14
N LEU A 45 -4.50 3.98 -0.09
CA LEU A 45 -5.67 3.30 -0.66
C LEU A 45 -6.21 4.02 -1.90
N ASP A 46 -6.27 3.32 -3.03
CA ASP A 46 -6.89 3.82 -4.26
C ASP A 46 -8.37 3.46 -4.35
N ILE A 47 -8.73 2.28 -3.84
CA ILE A 47 -10.05 1.64 -3.96
C ILE A 47 -10.45 1.08 -2.59
N VAL A 48 -11.75 1.12 -2.30
CA VAL A 48 -12.36 0.32 -1.23
C VAL A 48 -13.38 -0.64 -1.84
N ALA A 49 -13.41 -1.87 -1.36
CA ALA A 49 -14.36 -2.90 -1.76
C ALA A 49 -15.05 -3.53 -0.55
N ILE A 50 -16.33 -3.85 -0.69
CA ILE A 50 -17.08 -4.66 0.27
C ILE A 50 -17.02 -6.11 -0.21
N LYS A 51 -16.35 -6.96 0.56
CA LYS A 51 -16.17 -8.40 0.31
C LYS A 51 -16.96 -9.20 1.36
N PRO A 52 -17.21 -10.52 1.14
CA PRO A 52 -17.92 -11.35 2.11
C PRO A 52 -17.29 -11.38 3.52
N VAL A 53 -15.98 -11.19 3.60
CA VAL A 53 -15.22 -11.20 4.86
C VAL A 53 -15.10 -9.82 5.52
N GLY A 54 -15.57 -8.75 4.88
CA GLY A 54 -15.49 -7.39 5.41
C GLY A 54 -15.06 -6.35 4.36
N ILE A 55 -14.59 -5.20 4.84
CA ILE A 55 -14.14 -4.07 4.02
C ILE A 55 -12.68 -4.28 3.64
N CYS A 56 -12.36 -4.19 2.35
CA CYS A 56 -11.02 -4.33 1.81
C CYS A 56 -10.54 -2.98 1.23
N GLY A 57 -9.43 -2.48 1.78
CA GLY A 57 -8.67 -1.39 1.20
C GLY A 57 -7.70 -1.92 0.14
N ILE A 58 -7.69 -1.32 -1.04
CA ILE A 58 -6.93 -1.81 -2.18
C ILE A 58 -6.04 -0.69 -2.75
N GLN A 59 -4.75 -0.98 -2.85
CA GLN A 59 -3.80 -0.22 -3.68
C GLN A 59 -3.63 -0.93 -5.01
N SER A 60 -3.69 -0.18 -6.11
CA SER A 60 -3.52 -0.68 -7.47
C SER A 60 -2.29 -0.04 -8.13
N CYS A 61 -1.39 -0.84 -8.67
CA CYS A 61 -0.16 -0.34 -9.29
C CYS A 61 0.18 -1.03 -10.61
N GLY A 62 0.99 -0.34 -11.41
CA GLY A 62 1.57 -0.87 -12.65
C GLY A 62 2.88 -1.59 -12.37
N SER A 63 4.00 -0.98 -12.79
CA SER A 63 5.36 -1.51 -12.61
C SER A 63 5.94 -1.30 -11.21
N SER A 64 5.40 -0.37 -10.41
CA SER A 64 5.98 0.09 -9.14
C SER A 64 5.59 -0.76 -7.92
N PHE A 65 5.44 -2.08 -8.08
CA PHE A 65 4.87 -2.94 -7.02
C PHE A 65 5.67 -2.87 -5.69
N ALA A 66 6.99 -2.91 -5.75
CA ALA A 66 7.83 -2.89 -4.54
C ALA A 66 7.81 -1.54 -3.81
N GLU A 67 7.62 -0.45 -4.55
CA GLU A 67 7.52 0.90 -3.98
C GLU A 67 6.22 1.05 -3.19
N HIS A 68 5.08 0.65 -3.79
CA HIS A 68 3.81 0.65 -3.08
C HIS A 68 3.79 -0.35 -1.91
N ASP A 69 4.47 -1.48 -2.06
CA ASP A 69 4.60 -2.44 -0.96
C ASP A 69 5.26 -1.80 0.26
N ARG A 70 6.40 -1.13 0.04
CA ARG A 70 7.09 -0.38 1.09
C ARG A 70 6.22 0.76 1.64
N LYS A 71 5.56 1.51 0.77
CA LYS A 71 4.65 2.60 1.17
C LYS A 71 3.55 2.11 2.13
N ILE A 72 3.01 0.92 1.89
CA ILE A 72 1.99 0.32 2.77
C ILE A 72 2.61 -0.14 4.10
N LEU A 73 3.74 -0.84 4.05
CA LEU A 73 4.42 -1.35 5.25
C LEU A 73 4.91 -0.23 6.19
N ASP A 74 5.36 0.89 5.61
CA ASP A 74 5.84 2.06 6.36
C ASP A 74 4.69 3.00 6.79
N ASN A 75 3.44 2.70 6.44
CA ASN A 75 2.28 3.55 6.75
C ASN A 75 1.75 3.28 8.17
N GLU A 76 1.67 4.32 9.00
CA GLU A 76 1.19 4.24 10.38
C GLU A 76 -0.31 3.88 10.52
N VAL A 77 -1.12 4.16 9.49
CA VAL A 77 -2.58 3.92 9.48
C VAL A 77 -2.94 2.52 8.99
N ALA A 78 -2.10 1.93 8.14
CA ALA A 78 -2.30 0.57 7.62
C ALA A 78 -2.52 -0.50 8.73
N PRO A 79 -1.72 -0.59 9.81
CA PRO A 79 -1.98 -1.54 10.89
C PRO A 79 -3.29 -1.24 11.64
N GLU A 80 -3.67 0.03 11.80
CA GLU A 80 -4.94 0.40 12.44
C GLU A 80 -6.17 -0.02 11.61
N TRP A 81 -6.10 0.09 10.28
CA TRP A 81 -7.13 -0.44 9.39
C TRP A 81 -7.33 -1.96 9.57
N LEU A 82 -6.23 -2.71 9.68
CA LEU A 82 -6.28 -4.16 9.94
C LEU A 82 -6.80 -4.48 11.34
N LYS A 83 -6.46 -3.67 12.36
CA LYS A 83 -6.99 -3.81 13.73
C LYS A 83 -8.50 -3.56 13.78
N ALA A 84 -9.00 -2.61 13.00
CA ALA A 84 -10.42 -2.32 12.85
C ALA A 84 -11.22 -3.42 12.11
N GLY A 85 -10.57 -4.49 11.65
CA GLY A 85 -11.20 -5.62 10.97
C GLY A 85 -11.26 -5.49 9.45
N GLY A 86 -10.66 -4.44 8.88
CA GLY A 86 -10.49 -4.34 7.44
C GLY A 86 -9.37 -5.26 6.93
N SER A 87 -9.36 -5.54 5.62
CA SER A 87 -8.25 -6.20 4.93
C SER A 87 -7.52 -5.21 4.02
N ILE A 88 -6.26 -5.46 3.69
CA ILE A 88 -5.48 -4.66 2.74
C ILE A 88 -4.94 -5.57 1.64
N GLU A 89 -5.09 -5.15 0.39
CA GLU A 89 -4.54 -5.85 -0.78
C GLU A 89 -3.77 -4.89 -1.69
N LEU A 90 -2.57 -5.30 -2.11
CA LEU A 90 -1.82 -4.64 -3.17
C LEU A 90 -1.95 -5.44 -4.47
N TRP A 91 -2.49 -4.77 -5.49
CA TRP A 91 -2.73 -5.32 -6.82
C TRP A 91 -1.73 -4.74 -7.83
N GLY A 92 -0.81 -5.57 -8.30
CA GLY A 92 0.01 -5.30 -9.48
C GLY A 92 -0.57 -5.96 -10.72
N TRP A 93 -0.35 -5.40 -11.91
CA TRP A 93 -0.82 -6.01 -13.15
C TRP A 93 0.34 -6.41 -14.05
N ARG A 94 0.35 -7.66 -14.51
CA ARG A 94 1.36 -8.19 -15.45
C ARG A 94 0.72 -8.83 -16.67
N LYS A 95 1.37 -8.71 -17.83
CA LYS A 95 1.03 -9.49 -19.02
C LYS A 95 1.69 -10.86 -18.90
N VAL A 96 0.90 -11.92 -19.07
CA VAL A 96 1.38 -13.30 -19.11
C VAL A 96 0.80 -14.00 -20.32
N LYS A 97 1.45 -15.08 -20.79
CA LYS A 97 0.88 -15.91 -21.85
C LYS A 97 -0.42 -16.56 -21.37
N LYS A 98 -1.45 -16.56 -22.22
CA LYS A 98 -2.75 -17.21 -21.92
C LYS A 98 -2.57 -18.71 -21.69
N VAL A 99 -1.74 -19.33 -22.53
CA VAL A 99 -1.38 -20.76 -22.49
C VAL A 99 0.13 -20.90 -22.64
N LYS A 100 0.73 -21.95 -22.06
CA LYS A 100 2.17 -22.23 -22.20
C LYS A 100 2.48 -22.44 -23.69
N GLY A 101 3.53 -21.78 -24.19
CA GLY A 101 3.94 -21.85 -25.61
C GLY A 101 3.12 -20.99 -26.58
N GLY A 102 1.95 -20.47 -26.19
CA GLY A 102 1.14 -19.60 -27.06
C GLY A 102 1.68 -18.18 -27.23
N VAL A 103 1.16 -17.46 -28.22
CA VAL A 103 1.48 -16.05 -28.50
C VAL A 103 0.51 -15.06 -27.83
N ALA A 104 -0.72 -15.50 -27.52
CA ALA A 104 -1.73 -14.64 -26.92
C ALA A 104 -1.35 -14.26 -25.47
N MET A 105 -1.37 -12.96 -25.17
CA MET A 105 -1.07 -12.41 -23.84
C MET A 105 -2.35 -11.94 -23.14
N VAL A 106 -2.46 -12.24 -21.84
CA VAL A 106 -3.55 -11.80 -20.97
C VAL A 106 -2.97 -11.06 -19.76
N TRP A 107 -3.74 -10.14 -19.22
CA TRP A 107 -3.40 -9.47 -17.98
C TRP A 107 -3.84 -10.33 -16.81
N LYS A 108 -2.93 -10.58 -15.86
CA LYS A 108 -3.24 -11.21 -14.59
C LYS A 108 -2.79 -10.34 -13.42
N PRO A 109 -3.57 -10.28 -12.33
CA PRO A 109 -3.14 -9.59 -11.14
C PRO A 109 -2.01 -10.36 -10.45
N ARG A 110 -1.08 -9.61 -9.86
CA ARG A 110 -0.15 -10.02 -8.81
C ARG A 110 -0.72 -9.46 -7.53
N LEU A 111 -1.10 -10.34 -6.60
CA LEU A 111 -1.72 -9.96 -5.34
C LEU A 111 -0.72 -10.14 -4.19
N LYS A 112 -0.68 -9.16 -3.28
CA LYS A 112 -0.14 -9.32 -1.93
C LYS A 112 -1.26 -8.94 -0.95
N VAL A 113 -1.55 -9.82 0.00
CA VAL A 113 -2.49 -9.57 1.10
C VAL A 113 -1.64 -9.28 2.32
N TYR A 114 -2.00 -8.24 3.08
CA TYR A 114 -1.31 -7.89 4.31
C TYR A 114 -2.05 -8.47 5.51
N SER A 115 -1.25 -8.89 6.47
CA SER A 115 -1.66 -9.37 7.79
C SER A 115 -1.09 -8.45 8.86
N LYS A 116 -1.55 -8.62 10.11
CA LYS A 116 -1.01 -7.85 11.25
C LYS A 116 0.49 -8.12 11.45
N ASP A 117 0.96 -9.33 11.15
CA ASP A 117 2.35 -9.75 11.34
C ASP A 117 3.32 -9.05 10.40
N ASP A 118 2.85 -8.59 9.23
CA ASP A 118 3.68 -7.83 8.29
C ASP A 118 4.17 -6.48 8.90
N PHE A 119 3.49 -5.97 9.94
CA PHE A 119 3.80 -4.71 10.62
C PHE A 119 4.52 -4.89 11.96
N ASN A 120 4.63 -6.12 12.46
CA ASN A 120 5.22 -6.40 13.77
C ASN A 120 6.75 -6.23 13.82
N ASN A 121 7.40 -6.00 12.68
CA ASN A 121 8.86 -5.80 12.59
C ASN A 121 9.32 -4.35 12.80
N ILE A 122 8.43 -3.44 13.23
CA ILE A 122 8.75 -2.03 13.52
C ILE A 122 9.24 -1.84 14.99
N SER A 123 9.74 -2.89 15.63
CA SER A 123 10.50 -2.78 16.89
C SER A 123 12.01 -2.87 16.64
N LYS A 124 12.56 -1.90 15.90
CA LYS A 124 13.93 -1.46 16.15
C LYS A 124 13.87 0.02 16.47
N PRO A 125 13.98 0.43 17.74
CA PRO A 125 14.26 1.83 18.03
C PRO A 125 15.57 2.19 17.32
N SER A 126 15.50 3.24 16.50
CA SER A 126 16.63 4.07 16.13
C SER A 126 17.38 4.42 17.42
N ALA A 127 18.53 3.81 17.66
CA ALA A 127 19.42 4.22 18.73
C ALA A 127 19.93 5.64 18.42
N LEU A 128 19.23 6.63 18.97
CA LEU A 128 19.84 7.88 19.40
C LEU A 128 20.89 7.50 20.45
N GLN A 129 22.16 7.53 20.09
CA GLN A 129 23.24 7.62 21.08
C GLN A 129 23.21 9.04 21.64
N SER A 130 22.53 9.21 22.75
CA SER A 130 22.80 10.30 23.70
C SER A 130 23.96 9.84 24.60
N ASP A 131 25.19 10.18 24.23
CA ASP A 131 26.33 10.11 25.15
C ASP A 131 26.37 11.41 25.97
N ASP A 132 25.39 11.58 26.87
CA ASP A 132 25.53 12.45 28.04
C ASP A 132 25.91 11.57 29.23
N ALA A 133 27.18 11.21 29.32
CA ALA A 133 27.77 10.66 30.54
C ALA A 133 28.42 11.79 31.34
N ILE A 134 27.59 12.53 32.08
CA ILE A 134 28.05 13.25 33.28
C ILE A 134 28.21 12.19 34.38
N CYS A 135 29.44 11.86 34.73
CA CYS A 135 29.78 11.37 36.06
C CYS A 135 30.99 12.15 36.55
N GLY A 136 30.76 12.97 37.57
CA GLY A 136 31.81 13.66 38.30
C GLY A 136 32.48 12.77 39.35
N ALA A 137 33.37 13.45 40.08
CA ALA A 137 34.00 13.11 41.36
C ALA A 137 35.43 12.50 41.31
N ASP A 138 36.39 13.43 41.41
CA ASP A 138 37.37 13.55 42.51
C ASP A 138 38.73 12.82 42.50
N LYS A 139 39.70 13.59 43.03
CA LYS A 139 41.08 13.34 43.49
C LYS A 139 42.16 13.84 42.50
N GLU A 140 43.16 14.63 42.87
CA GLU A 140 43.82 14.80 44.16
C GLU A 140 44.67 16.09 44.19
N GLU A 141 44.75 16.72 45.36
CA GLU A 141 45.68 17.80 45.74
C GLU A 141 47.15 17.37 45.61
N LYS A 142 47.98 18.17 44.92
CA LYS A 142 49.17 18.87 45.45
C LYS A 142 49.90 19.67 44.38
#